data_AF-A0A8J9X6M0-F1
#
_entry.id   AF-A0A8J9X6M0-F1
#
_cell.length_a   1.000
_cell.length_b   1.000
_cell.length_c   1.000
_cell.angle_alpha   90.00
_cell.angle_beta   90.00
_cell.angle_gamma   90.00
#
_symmetry.space_group_name_H-M   'P 1'
#
loop_
_entity.id
_entity.type
_entity.pdbx_description
1 polymer ?
#
loop_
_entity_poly.entity_id
_entity_poly.type
_entity_poly.pdbx_seq_one_letter_code
_entity_poly.pdbx_strand_id
1 'polypeptide(L)'
;MLHLQGNIQVYCRVRPMTITELQKGHKSTVESLSETEVGCFDGRTNKWKSFAFDRVWGPDQSQQSVFQDVEPLALSVVDGFNACIFAYGQTGSGKTFTMEGTEENSQYGISYRTIQKIFHLLQLRAQQQRAAEMF
;
A
#
# COMPACT_ATOMS: atom_id res chain seq x y z
N MET A 1 -1.86 -17.24 -10.35
CA MET A 1 -2.81 -17.55 -9.26
C MET A 1 -2.10 -17.21 -7.96
N LEU A 2 -2.36 -16.03 -7.39
CA LEU A 2 -1.76 -15.64 -6.10
C LEU A 2 -2.46 -16.46 -5.01
N HIS A 3 -1.75 -17.44 -4.45
CA HIS A 3 -2.22 -18.20 -3.29
C HIS A 3 -2.16 -17.29 -2.06
N LEU A 4 -3.21 -16.51 -1.81
CA LEU A 4 -3.45 -15.78 -0.56
C LEU A 4 -3.93 -16.72 0.56
N GLN A 5 -3.36 -17.93 0.66
CA GLN A 5 -3.65 -18.85 1.76
C GLN A 5 -2.77 -18.50 2.97
N GLY A 6 -3.33 -17.71 3.89
CA GLY A 6 -2.98 -17.77 5.32
C GLY A 6 -1.76 -16.98 5.81
N ASN A 7 -0.92 -16.41 4.95
CA ASN A 7 0.22 -15.61 5.40
C ASN A 7 -0.13 -14.12 5.53
N ILE A 8 0.18 -13.55 6.70
CA ILE A 8 0.17 -12.11 6.92
C ILE A 8 1.29 -11.50 6.08
N GLN A 9 0.94 -10.58 5.19
CA GLN A 9 1.89 -9.80 4.41
C GLN A 9 2.18 -8.49 5.15
N VAL A 10 3.47 -8.16 5.30
CA VAL A 10 3.94 -6.95 5.99
C VAL A 10 4.68 -6.08 5.00
N TYR A 11 4.07 -4.95 4.67
CA TYR A 11 4.62 -3.97 3.73
C TYR A 11 5.13 -2.75 4.49
N CYS A 12 6.32 -2.27 4.14
CA CYS A 12 6.92 -1.07 4.72
C CYS A 12 6.78 0.11 3.74
N ARG A 13 6.15 1.21 4.17
CA ARG A 13 6.05 2.44 3.36
C ARG A 13 6.95 3.53 3.93
N VAL A 14 7.94 3.95 3.15
CA VAL A 14 8.78 5.11 3.48
C VAL A 14 8.17 6.35 2.82
N ARG A 15 7.73 7.32 3.63
CA ARG A 15 7.24 8.59 3.09
C ARG A 15 8.40 9.51 2.69
N PRO A 16 8.20 10.41 1.71
CA PRO A 16 9.15 11.48 1.48
C PRO A 16 9.31 12.38 2.72
N MET A 17 10.49 13.01 2.82
CA MET A 17 10.74 14.09 3.76
C MET A 17 9.81 15.26 3.46
N THR A 18 9.20 15.83 4.50
CA THR A 18 8.37 17.02 4.36
C THR A 18 9.23 18.25 4.09
N ILE A 19 8.62 19.27 3.48
CA ILE A 19 9.29 20.56 3.21
C ILE A 19 9.85 21.16 4.51
N THR A 20 9.10 21.09 5.61
CA THR A 20 9.54 21.60 6.91
C THR A 20 10.75 20.84 7.47
N GLU A 21 10.83 19.52 7.28
CA GLU A 21 11.99 18.72 7.69
C GLU A 21 13.24 19.10 6.87
N LEU A 22 13.08 19.28 5.55
CA LEU A 22 14.16 19.70 4.66
C LEU A 22 14.66 21.11 4.98
N GLN A 23 13.75 22.07 5.22
CA GLN A 23 14.10 23.45 5.59
C GLN A 23 14.85 23.54 6.92
N LYS A 24 14.57 22.62 7.85
CA LYS A 24 15.30 22.50 9.13
C LYS A 24 16.64 21.78 8.99
N GLY A 25 17.02 21.36 7.77
CA GLY A 25 18.26 20.65 7.52
C GLY A 25 18.28 19.21 8.04
N HIS A 26 17.11 18.61 8.31
CA HIS A 26 17.05 17.21 8.69
C HIS A 26 17.42 16.32 7.51
N LYS A 27 18.09 15.20 7.79
CA LYS A 27 18.43 14.17 6.82
C LYS A 27 17.56 12.94 7.06
N SER A 28 17.22 12.22 5.99
CA SER A 28 16.51 10.94 6.15
C SER A 28 17.39 9.97 6.93
N THR A 29 16.80 9.33 7.94
CA THR A 29 17.41 8.22 8.69
C THR A 29 16.88 6.86 8.23
N VAL A 30 16.07 6.85 7.16
CA VAL A 30 15.46 5.65 6.57
C VAL A 30 15.69 5.69 5.06
N GLU A 31 16.05 4.55 4.48
CA GLU A 31 16.32 4.39 3.05
C GLU A 31 15.71 3.09 2.54
N SER A 32 15.05 3.14 1.38
CA SER A 32 14.61 1.93 0.68
C SER A 32 15.82 1.32 -0.04
N LEU A 33 16.36 0.21 0.46
CA LEU A 33 17.55 -0.43 -0.10
C LEU A 33 17.20 -1.32 -1.30
N SER A 34 16.04 -1.96 -1.25
CA SER A 34 15.49 -2.78 -2.34
C SER A 34 13.96 -2.84 -2.24
N GLU A 35 13.31 -3.64 -3.08
CA GLU A 35 11.87 -3.88 -3.00
C GLU A 35 11.44 -4.66 -1.76
N THR A 36 12.36 -5.26 -1.01
CA THR A 36 12.07 -6.08 0.18
C THR A 36 12.91 -5.69 1.39
N GLU A 37 13.79 -4.70 1.28
CA GLU A 37 14.72 -4.32 2.35
C GLU A 37 14.74 -2.81 2.58
N VAL A 38 14.62 -2.41 3.84
CA VAL A 38 14.73 -1.01 4.27
C VAL A 38 15.90 -0.86 5.23
N GLY A 39 16.70 0.18 5.02
CA GLY A 39 17.79 0.59 5.89
C GLY A 39 17.31 1.65 6.87
N CYS A 40 17.70 1.53 8.14
CA CYS A 40 17.47 2.53 9.18
C CYS A 40 18.79 2.86 9.88
N PHE A 41 19.09 4.15 10.03
CA PHE A 41 20.24 4.63 10.78
C PHE A 41 19.95 4.64 12.28
N ASP A 42 20.76 3.90 13.05
CA ASP A 42 20.68 3.86 14.49
C ASP A 42 21.66 4.87 15.10
N GLY A 43 21.13 6.04 15.52
CA GLY A 43 21.91 7.11 16.14
C GLY A 43 22.57 6.74 17.48
N ARG A 44 22.15 5.64 18.14
CA ARG A 44 22.81 5.18 19.37
C ARG A 44 24.12 4.44 19.08
N THR A 45 24.16 3.74 17.95
CA THR A 45 25.32 2.92 17.56
C THR A 45 26.12 3.51 16.39
N ASN A 46 25.62 4.59 15.77
CA ASN A 46 26.16 5.20 14.56
C ASN A 46 26.34 4.20 13.40
N LYS A 47 25.39 3.26 13.27
CA LYS A 47 25.41 2.22 12.23
C LYS A 47 24.07 2.12 11.54
N TRP A 48 24.11 1.73 10.27
CA TRP A 48 22.92 1.31 9.53
C TRP A 48 22.55 -0.12 9.89
N LYS A 49 21.25 -0.36 10.04
CA LYS A 49 20.64 -1.69 10.17
C LYS A 49 19.63 -1.86 9.06
N SER A 50 19.57 -3.05 8.47
CA SER A 50 18.55 -3.38 7.48
C SER A 50 17.49 -4.31 8.05
N PHE A 51 16.28 -4.20 7.49
CA PHE A 51 15.12 -4.97 7.89
C PHE A 51 14.40 -5.45 6.63
N ALA A 52 14.04 -6.73 6.61
CA ALA A 52 13.34 -7.36 5.50
C ALA A 52 11.82 -7.32 5.71
N PHE A 53 11.10 -7.10 4.61
CA PHE A 53 9.63 -7.04 4.52
C PHE A 53 9.18 -7.77 3.25
N ASP A 54 7.89 -8.10 3.14
CA ASP A 54 7.35 -8.68 1.90
C ASP A 54 7.39 -7.68 0.74
N ARG A 55 7.27 -6.38 1.05
CA ARG A 55 7.40 -5.27 0.12
C ARG A 55 7.89 -4.02 0.85
N VAL A 56 8.75 -3.24 0.23
CA VAL A 56 9.15 -1.90 0.65
C VAL A 56 8.79 -0.92 -0.45
N TRP A 57 7.98 0.07 -0.09
CA TRP A 57 7.64 1.20 -0.95
C TRP A 57 8.48 2.41 -0.58
N GLY A 58 9.33 2.83 -1.51
CA GLY A 58 10.14 4.04 -1.40
C GLY A 58 9.31 5.34 -1.42
N PRO A 59 9.95 6.47 -1.15
CA PRO A 59 9.31 7.79 -1.07
C PRO A 59 8.72 8.27 -2.40
N ASP A 60 9.15 7.70 -3.52
CA ASP A 60 8.70 7.95 -4.88
C ASP A 60 7.46 7.14 -5.29
N GLN A 61 7.03 6.19 -4.45
CA GLN A 61 5.90 5.32 -4.77
C GLN A 61 4.55 6.04 -4.68
N SER A 62 3.87 6.05 -5.83
CA SER A 62 2.53 6.60 -5.99
C SER A 62 1.45 5.81 -5.24
N GLN A 63 0.31 6.44 -4.98
CA GLN A 63 -0.86 5.75 -4.43
C GLN A 63 -1.38 4.64 -5.35
N GLN A 64 -1.23 4.81 -6.67
CA GLN A 64 -1.63 3.82 -7.66
C GLN A 64 -0.75 2.56 -7.60
N SER A 65 0.58 2.72 -7.54
CA SER A 65 1.50 1.58 -7.47
C SER A 65 1.36 0.83 -6.15
N VAL A 66 1.20 1.56 -5.04
CA VAL A 66 0.86 0.99 -3.73
C VAL A 66 -0.43 0.16 -3.79
N PHE A 67 -1.46 0.65 -4.49
CA PHE A 67 -2.72 -0.07 -4.63
C PHE A 67 -2.60 -1.33 -5.49
N GLN A 68 -1.81 -1.32 -6.57
CA GLN A 68 -1.63 -2.49 -7.44
C GLN A 68 -1.12 -3.71 -6.67
N ASP A 69 -0.24 -3.50 -5.69
CA ASP A 69 0.31 -4.58 -4.86
C ASP A 69 -0.73 -5.20 -3.90
N VAL A 70 -1.81 -4.47 -3.57
CA VAL A 70 -2.88 -4.93 -2.66
C VAL A 70 -4.23 -5.16 -3.35
N GLU A 71 -4.35 -4.82 -4.63
CA GLU A 71 -5.53 -5.01 -5.47
C GLU A 71 -6.10 -6.45 -5.42
N PRO A 72 -5.27 -7.52 -5.36
CA PRO A 72 -5.78 -8.90 -5.23
C PRO A 72 -6.67 -9.13 -4.00
N LEU A 73 -6.57 -8.32 -2.95
CA LEU A 73 -7.47 -8.41 -1.79
C LEU A 73 -8.90 -7.99 -2.15
N ALA A 74 -9.07 -7.02 -3.07
CA ALA A 74 -10.39 -6.64 -3.56
C ALA A 74 -11.06 -7.81 -4.32
N LEU A 75 -10.29 -8.55 -5.13
CA LEU A 75 -10.78 -9.76 -5.80
C LEU A 75 -11.22 -10.82 -4.79
N SER A 76 -10.40 -11.04 -3.76
CA SER A 76 -10.67 -12.02 -2.70
C SER A 76 -12.00 -11.71 -1.97
N VAL A 77 -12.27 -10.43 -1.69
CA VAL A 77 -13.54 -10.00 -1.08
C VAL A 77 -14.74 -10.30 -1.98
N VAL A 78 -14.63 -10.03 -3.29
CA VAL A 78 -15.71 -10.33 -4.25
C VAL A 78 -15.89 -11.85 -4.43
N ASP A 79 -14.87 -12.66 -4.17
CA ASP A 79 -14.94 -14.12 -4.11
C ASP A 79 -15.50 -14.68 -2.78
N GLY A 80 -15.86 -13.81 -1.84
CA GLY A 80 -16.47 -14.20 -0.56
C GLY A 80 -15.47 -14.48 0.57
N PHE A 81 -14.20 -14.12 0.41
CA PHE A 81 -13.20 -14.20 1.47
C PHE A 81 -13.14 -12.93 2.31
N ASN A 82 -12.81 -13.08 3.59
CA ASN A 82 -12.53 -11.95 4.46
C ASN A 82 -11.10 -11.45 4.23
N ALA A 83 -10.94 -10.16 3.98
CA ALA A 83 -9.65 -9.49 3.87
C ALA A 83 -9.57 -8.32 4.86
N CYS A 84 -8.39 -8.07 5.41
CA CYS A 84 -8.13 -6.95 6.32
C CYS A 84 -6.81 -6.29 5.96
N ILE A 85 -6.82 -4.96 5.86
CA ILE A 85 -5.62 -4.12 5.69
C ILE A 85 -5.63 -3.13 6.85
N PHE A 86 -4.52 -3.05 7.58
CA PHE A 86 -4.33 -2.05 8.62
C PHE A 86 -3.01 -1.30 8.39
N ALA A 87 -3.02 0.01 8.66
CA ALA A 87 -1.83 0.84 8.61
C ALA A 87 -1.30 1.07 10.02
N TYR A 88 -0.01 0.79 10.25
CA TYR A 88 0.64 0.95 11.55
C TYR A 88 1.82 1.93 11.45
N GLY A 89 2.05 2.69 12.52
CA GLY A 89 3.13 3.66 12.62
C GLY A 89 2.78 4.85 13.51
N GLN A 90 3.77 5.70 13.80
CA GLN A 90 3.58 6.90 14.63
C GLN A 90 2.70 7.97 13.94
N THR A 91 2.26 8.98 14.69
CA THR A 91 1.57 10.15 14.11
C THR A 91 2.48 10.86 13.10
N GLY A 92 1.92 11.27 11.96
CA GLY A 92 2.66 11.90 10.86
C GLY A 92 3.46 10.94 9.96
N SER A 93 3.37 9.63 10.17
CA SER A 93 4.07 8.63 9.32
C SER A 93 3.37 8.32 7.99
N GLY A 94 2.15 8.84 7.76
CA GLY A 94 1.41 8.60 6.52
C GLY A 94 0.38 7.47 6.54
N LYS A 95 -0.08 7.03 7.73
CA LYS A 95 -1.17 6.02 7.86
C LYS A 95 -2.44 6.43 7.11
N THR A 96 -3.01 7.60 7.46
CA THR A 96 -4.21 8.16 6.81
C THR A 96 -3.97 8.41 5.33
N PHE A 97 -2.81 8.93 4.97
CA PHE A 97 -2.43 9.10 3.56
C PHE A 97 -2.44 7.77 2.80
N THR A 98 -2.00 6.67 3.41
CA THR A 98 -2.00 5.37 2.74
C THR A 98 -3.39 4.78 2.58
N MET A 99 -4.22 4.84 3.63
CA MET A 99 -5.56 4.26 3.60
C MET A 99 -6.57 5.14 2.85
N GLU A 100 -6.61 6.43 3.15
CA GLU A 100 -7.60 7.37 2.60
C GLU A 100 -7.01 8.23 1.49
N GLY A 101 -5.76 8.69 1.64
CA GLY A 101 -5.15 9.60 0.68
C GLY A 101 -5.58 11.04 0.87
N THR A 102 -5.68 11.80 -0.20
CA THR A 102 -6.24 13.16 -0.21
C THR A 102 -7.48 13.22 -1.10
N GLU A 103 -8.16 14.37 -1.14
CA GLU A 103 -9.34 14.59 -1.99
C GLU A 103 -9.02 14.59 -3.49
N GLU A 104 -7.73 14.68 -3.86
CA GLU A 104 -7.31 14.60 -5.25
C GLU A 104 -7.41 13.15 -5.76
N ASN A 105 -8.10 12.92 -6.88
CA ASN A 105 -8.29 11.58 -7.46
C ASN A 105 -6.98 10.80 -7.66
N SER A 106 -5.89 11.48 -8.05
CA SER A 106 -4.58 10.84 -8.23
C SER A 106 -4.00 10.32 -6.91
N GLN A 107 -4.43 10.93 -5.80
CA GLN A 107 -3.94 10.69 -4.45
C GLN A 107 -4.88 9.82 -3.60
N TYR A 108 -5.98 9.31 -4.14
CA TYR A 108 -6.86 8.37 -3.44
C TYR A 108 -6.07 7.20 -2.85
N GLY A 109 -6.30 6.91 -1.57
CA GLY A 109 -5.66 5.81 -0.87
C GLY A 109 -6.27 4.45 -1.18
N ILE A 110 -5.79 3.44 -0.46
CA ILE A 110 -6.21 2.04 -0.62
C ILE A 110 -7.72 1.88 -0.48
N SER A 111 -8.36 2.51 0.50
CA SER A 111 -9.80 2.35 0.78
C SER A 111 -10.67 2.77 -0.40
N TYR A 112 -10.47 3.97 -0.95
CA TYR A 112 -11.26 4.48 -2.08
C TYR A 112 -11.05 3.63 -3.32
N ARG A 113 -9.79 3.29 -3.64
CA ARG A 113 -9.44 2.45 -4.80
C ARG A 113 -10.01 1.04 -4.68
N THR A 114 -10.02 0.48 -3.48
CA THR A 114 -10.63 -0.83 -3.19
C THR A 114 -12.13 -0.80 -3.46
N ILE A 115 -12.85 0.22 -2.96
CA ILE A 115 -14.28 0.36 -3.20
C ILE A 115 -14.58 0.50 -4.70
N GLN A 116 -13.84 1.37 -5.41
CA GLN A 116 -13.97 1.52 -6.86
C GLN A 116 -13.74 0.19 -7.60
N LYS A 117 -12.70 -0.56 -7.20
CA LYS A 117 -12.38 -1.86 -7.79
C LYS A 117 -13.48 -2.89 -7.54
N ILE A 118 -14.02 -2.96 -6.33
CA ILE A 118 -15.13 -3.87 -5.98
C ILE A 118 -16.34 -3.59 -6.87
N PHE A 119 -16.77 -2.33 -6.98
CA PHE A 119 -17.92 -1.98 -7.84
C PHE A 119 -17.66 -2.33 -9.30
N HIS A 120 -16.45 -2.07 -9.82
CA HIS A 120 -16.07 -2.43 -11.17
C HIS A 120 -16.12 -3.96 -11.40
N LEU A 121 -15.60 -4.75 -10.46
CA LEU A 121 -15.61 -6.22 -10.54
C LEU A 121 -17.03 -6.79 -10.52
N LEU A 122 -17.92 -6.23 -9.67
CA LEU A 122 -19.32 -6.65 -9.62
C LEU A 122 -20.06 -6.36 -10.94
N GLN A 123 -19.81 -5.22 -11.57
CA GLN A 123 -20.38 -4.88 -12.88
C GLN A 123 -19.90 -5.83 -13.97
N LEU A 124 -18.61 -6.15 -14.01
CA LEU A 124 -18.05 -7.11 -14.97
C LEU A 124 -18.68 -8.50 -14.82
N ARG A 125 -18.84 -9.00 -13.58
CA ARG A 125 -19.50 -10.30 -13.33
C ARG A 125 -20.95 -10.30 -13.79
N ALA A 126 -21.70 -9.24 -13.50
CA ALA A 126 -23.10 -9.14 -13.94
C ALA A 126 -23.23 -9.14 -15.48
N GLN A 127 -22.30 -8.50 -16.19
CA GLN A 127 -22.27 -8.52 -17.66
C GLN A 127 -21.94 -9.91 -18.20
N GLN A 128 -20.98 -10.60 -17.59
CA GLN A 128 -20.60 -11.97 -17.99
C GLN A 128 -21.75 -12.97 -17.78
N GLN A 129 -22.48 -12.87 -16.66
CA GLN A 129 -23.65 -13.72 -16.39
C GLN A 129 -24.74 -13.51 -17.44
N ARG A 130 -25.08 -12.25 -17.76
CA ARG A 130 -26.07 -11.94 -18.80
C ARG A 130 -25.67 -12.41 -20.19
N ALA A 131 -24.37 -12.32 -20.52
CA ALA A 131 -23.86 -12.82 -21.79
C ALA A 131 -23.96 -14.35 -21.87
N ALA A 132 -23.69 -15.05 -20.77
CA ALA A 132 -23.79 -16.51 -20.70
C ALA A 132 -25.25 -17.02 -20.79
N GLU A 133 -26.23 -16.24 -20.35
CA GLU A 133 -27.67 -16.55 -20.46
C GLU A 133 -28.27 -16.27 -21.85
N MET A 134 -27.54 -15.56 -22.72
CA MET A 134 -27.95 -15.26 -24.10
C MET A 134 -27.50 -16.32 -25.14
N PHE A 135 -26.81 -17.37 -24.69
CA PHE A 135 -26.41 -18.55 -25.47
C PHE A 135 -27.01 -19.82 -24.87
#